data_AF-A0AAD4LZR8-F1
#
_entry.id   AF-A0AAD4LZR8-F1
#
_cell.length_a   1.000
_cell.length_b   1.000
_cell.length_c   1.000
_cell.angle_alpha   90.00
_cell.angle_beta   90.00
_cell.angle_gamma   90.00
#
_symmetry.space_group_name_H-M   'P 1'
#
loop_
_entity.id
_entity.type
_entity.pdbx_description
1 polymer ?
#
loop_
_entity_poly.entity_id
_entity_poly.type
_entity_poly.pdbx_seq_one_letter_code
_entity_poly.pdbx_strand_id
1 'polypeptide(L)'
;MVWSSAQPHSVDDMVHHAFGNDRDRLVAIWARDTLGLAEDLYHRKVLTIKDLEKPWAALARWSGHSAATTILLDDSHAKAARQPYNHLCVSEYTRKQRQADLAALQLQQLVHDAISQPEETHHHPTGELDNTLLAVIGILHAVRLQSSIAGWLCAGALLSSSSSSSSSSQREGDSDVAWFEDPVLVSLWAKRGREAMHSLGLQVDHGVEP
;
A
#
# COMPACT_ATOMS: atom_id res chain seq x y z
N MET A 1 0.25 -5.49 11.65
CA MET A 1 -0.60 -6.69 11.61
C MET A 1 -0.71 -7.15 10.17
N VAL A 2 -0.67 -8.45 9.91
CA VAL A 2 -1.01 -9.03 8.60
C VAL A 2 -2.38 -9.70 8.71
N TRP A 3 -3.27 -9.44 7.75
CA TRP A 3 -4.57 -10.11 7.67
C TRP A 3 -4.79 -10.57 6.23
N SER A 4 -4.81 -11.88 5.99
CA SER A 4 -4.90 -12.47 4.65
C SER A 4 -6.13 -13.36 4.50
N SER A 5 -6.67 -13.43 3.28
CA SER A 5 -7.73 -14.35 2.90
C SER A 5 -7.23 -15.74 2.51
N ALA A 6 -5.91 -15.94 2.46
CA ALA A 6 -5.25 -17.21 2.22
C ALA A 6 -5.25 -18.10 3.47
N GLN A 7 -5.08 -19.40 3.29
CA GLN A 7 -5.05 -20.37 4.39
C GLN A 7 -3.81 -20.19 5.27
N PRO A 8 -3.86 -20.60 6.55
CA PRO A 8 -2.76 -20.37 7.51
C PRO A 8 -1.38 -20.77 7.02
N HIS A 9 -1.22 -21.95 6.41
CA HIS A 9 0.06 -22.41 5.89
C HIS A 9 0.65 -21.49 4.80
N SER A 10 -0.18 -20.98 3.89
CA SER A 10 0.28 -20.04 2.86
C SER A 10 0.65 -18.69 3.46
N VAL A 11 -0.09 -18.24 4.49
CA VAL A 11 0.20 -16.97 5.18
C VAL A 11 1.51 -17.07 5.97
N ASP A 12 1.76 -18.22 6.61
CA ASP A 12 3.01 -18.49 7.32
C ASP A 12 4.23 -18.36 6.40
N ASP A 13 4.16 -19.01 5.24
CA ASP A 13 5.20 -18.95 4.20
C ASP A 13 5.41 -17.52 3.66
N MET A 14 4.32 -16.84 3.28
CA MET A 14 4.38 -15.45 2.80
C MET A 14 4.97 -14.50 3.85
N VAL A 15 4.57 -14.62 5.13
CA VAL A 15 5.07 -13.76 6.20
C VAL A 15 6.53 -14.05 6.51
N HIS A 16 6.94 -15.32 6.50
CA HIS A 16 8.34 -15.70 6.65
C HIS A 16 9.21 -15.02 5.59
N HIS A 17 8.82 -15.09 4.31
CA HIS A 17 9.58 -14.47 3.23
C HIS A 17 9.52 -12.94 3.21
N ALA A 18 8.37 -12.35 3.54
CA ALA A 18 8.21 -10.89 3.48
C ALA A 18 8.81 -10.15 4.68
N PHE A 19 8.78 -10.74 5.88
CA PHE A 19 9.19 -10.05 7.11
C PHE A 19 10.47 -10.64 7.74
N GLY A 20 10.87 -11.87 7.39
CA GLY A 20 12.07 -12.50 7.94
C GLY A 20 12.17 -12.38 9.46
N ASN A 21 13.25 -11.79 9.95
CA ASN A 21 13.50 -11.58 11.38
C ASN A 21 12.54 -10.57 12.04
N ASP A 22 11.88 -9.71 11.27
CA ASP A 22 10.89 -8.76 11.80
C ASP A 22 9.50 -9.39 12.00
N ARG A 23 9.31 -10.68 11.67
CA ARG A 23 8.06 -11.42 11.87
C ARG A 23 7.52 -11.28 13.30
N ASP A 24 8.37 -11.39 14.31
CA ASP A 24 7.97 -11.34 15.72
C ASP A 24 7.59 -9.93 16.19
N ARG A 25 7.84 -8.90 15.37
CA ARG A 25 7.39 -7.52 15.62
C ARG A 25 5.95 -7.29 15.17
N LEU A 26 5.37 -8.22 14.40
CA LEU A 26 3.97 -8.17 14.01
C LEU A 26 3.08 -8.45 15.21
N VAL A 27 2.20 -7.49 15.53
CA VAL A 27 1.21 -7.62 16.62
C VAL A 27 0.26 -8.82 16.43
N ALA A 28 -0.04 -9.16 15.18
CA ALA A 28 -0.89 -10.29 14.82
C ALA A 28 -0.65 -10.70 13.36
N ILE A 29 -0.77 -11.99 13.10
CA ILE A 29 -0.79 -12.62 11.78
C ILE A 29 -2.09 -13.42 11.69
N TRP A 30 -3.03 -12.93 10.89
CA TRP A 30 -4.36 -13.50 10.74
C TRP A 30 -4.54 -14.03 9.33
N ALA A 31 -5.09 -15.23 9.22
CA ALA A 31 -5.32 -15.91 7.96
C ALA A 31 -6.83 -16.14 7.75
N ARG A 32 -7.16 -17.00 6.79
CA ARG A 32 -8.54 -17.28 6.38
C ARG A 32 -9.45 -17.76 7.50
N ASP A 33 -8.89 -18.45 8.49
CA ASP A 33 -9.56 -18.96 9.68
C ASP A 33 -10.09 -17.86 10.61
N THR A 34 -9.57 -16.63 10.53
CA THR A 34 -10.08 -15.50 11.33
C THR A 34 -11.17 -14.68 10.63
N LEU A 35 -11.44 -14.97 9.35
CA LEU A 35 -12.44 -14.26 8.55
C LEU A 35 -13.88 -14.63 8.92
N GLY A 36 -14.10 -15.63 9.77
CA GLY A 36 -15.43 -16.02 10.23
C GLY A 36 -16.30 -16.61 9.11
N LEU A 37 -15.66 -17.37 8.22
CA LEU A 37 -16.36 -18.09 7.16
C LEU A 37 -17.08 -19.31 7.75
N ALA A 38 -18.23 -19.64 7.18
CA ALA A 38 -18.86 -20.93 7.42
C ALA A 38 -17.97 -22.07 6.92
N GLU A 39 -18.07 -23.23 7.56
CA GLU A 39 -17.20 -24.39 7.29
C GLU A 39 -17.24 -24.83 5.82
N ASP A 40 -18.43 -24.81 5.21
CA ASP A 40 -18.66 -25.16 3.80
C ASP A 40 -18.05 -24.15 2.80
N LEU A 41 -17.77 -22.93 3.24
CA LEU A 41 -17.13 -21.87 2.45
C LEU A 41 -15.61 -21.78 2.69
N TYR A 42 -15.11 -22.41 3.76
CA TYR A 42 -13.72 -22.29 4.17
C TYR A 42 -12.75 -22.76 3.09
N HIS A 43 -13.04 -23.87 2.41
CA HIS A 43 -12.16 -24.41 1.35
C HIS A 43 -12.45 -23.88 -0.06
N ARG A 44 -13.38 -22.93 -0.20
CA ARG A 44 -13.83 -22.42 -1.51
C ARG A 44 -13.29 -21.03 -1.78
N LYS A 45 -13.00 -20.71 -3.04
CA LYS A 45 -12.71 -19.34 -3.46
C LYS A 45 -14.01 -18.53 -3.44
N VAL A 46 -14.23 -17.84 -2.33
CA VAL A 46 -15.39 -16.96 -2.10
C VAL A 46 -14.91 -15.56 -1.73
N LEU A 47 -15.77 -14.56 -1.96
CA LEU A 47 -15.55 -13.22 -1.44
C LEU A 47 -15.40 -13.28 0.09
N THR A 48 -14.44 -12.53 0.61
CA THR A 48 -14.16 -12.43 2.04
C THR A 48 -14.25 -10.98 2.47
N ILE A 49 -14.79 -10.73 3.66
CA ILE A 49 -14.87 -9.40 4.26
C ILE A 49 -13.93 -9.33 5.46
N LYS A 50 -13.17 -8.25 5.57
CA LYS A 50 -12.26 -7.91 6.65
C LYS A 50 -12.91 -6.86 7.55
N ASP A 51 -13.73 -7.33 8.47
CA ASP A 51 -14.43 -6.47 9.43
C ASP A 51 -13.48 -5.96 10.53
N LEU A 52 -13.18 -4.66 10.53
CA LEU A 52 -12.25 -4.04 11.47
C LEU A 52 -12.73 -4.07 12.93
N GLU A 53 -14.00 -4.34 13.21
CA GLU A 53 -14.45 -4.58 14.59
C GLU A 53 -13.75 -5.80 15.21
N LYS A 54 -13.37 -6.80 14.40
CA LYS A 54 -12.65 -7.99 14.88
C LYS A 54 -11.29 -7.66 15.51
N PRO A 55 -10.34 -7.00 14.83
CA PRO A 55 -9.08 -6.63 15.46
C PRO A 55 -9.27 -5.62 16.60
N TRP A 56 -10.24 -4.69 16.52
CA TRP A 56 -10.51 -3.76 17.63
C TRP A 56 -10.94 -4.48 18.91
N ALA A 57 -11.76 -5.53 18.79
CA ALA A 57 -12.19 -6.35 19.92
C ALA A 57 -11.09 -7.32 20.41
N ALA A 58 -10.43 -8.02 19.48
CA ALA A 58 -9.48 -9.09 19.82
C ALA A 58 -8.11 -8.58 20.30
N LEU A 59 -7.67 -7.41 19.83
CA LEU A 59 -6.37 -6.84 20.17
C LEU A 59 -6.49 -5.83 21.32
N ALA A 60 -7.26 -6.15 22.36
CA ALA A 60 -7.55 -5.26 23.48
C ALA A 60 -6.29 -4.76 24.23
N ARG A 61 -5.14 -5.46 24.14
CA ARG A 61 -3.84 -4.96 24.64
C ARG A 61 -3.43 -3.64 23.96
N TRP A 62 -3.94 -3.41 22.76
CA TRP A 62 -3.82 -2.21 21.94
C TRP A 62 -5.15 -1.45 21.91
N SER A 63 -5.87 -1.42 23.04
CA SER A 63 -7.17 -0.75 23.19
C SER A 63 -7.11 0.71 22.74
N GLY A 64 -8.23 1.21 22.22
CA GLY A 64 -8.36 2.60 21.74
C GLY A 64 -8.27 2.75 20.22
N HIS A 65 -8.02 1.65 19.49
CA HIS A 65 -8.18 1.64 18.04
C HIS A 65 -9.67 1.65 17.64
N SER A 66 -9.97 2.43 16.60
CA SER A 66 -11.31 2.59 16.05
C SER A 66 -11.21 3.00 14.58
N ALA A 67 -12.34 3.34 13.96
CA ALA A 67 -12.37 3.93 12.63
C ALA A 67 -11.54 5.22 12.53
N ALA A 68 -11.35 5.94 13.63
CA ALA A 68 -10.56 7.17 13.64
C ALA A 68 -9.04 6.92 13.57
N THR A 69 -8.57 5.71 13.87
CA THR A 69 -7.13 5.41 14.07
C THR A 69 -6.65 4.14 13.37
N THR A 70 -7.49 3.53 12.54
CA THR A 70 -7.18 2.28 11.82
C THR A 70 -7.24 2.51 10.32
N ILE A 71 -6.29 1.93 9.58
CA ILE A 71 -6.32 1.87 8.12
C ILE A 71 -6.17 0.41 7.68
N LEU A 72 -6.98 0.00 6.71
CA LEU A 72 -6.93 -1.28 6.02
C LEU A 72 -6.29 -1.06 4.66
N LEU A 73 -5.08 -1.58 4.46
CA LEU A 73 -4.41 -1.60 3.17
C LEU A 73 -4.77 -2.91 2.45
N ASP A 74 -5.44 -2.81 1.31
CA ASP A 74 -5.88 -4.00 0.55
C ASP A 74 -6.16 -3.64 -0.92
N ASP A 75 -6.08 -4.60 -1.83
CA ASP A 75 -6.29 -4.44 -3.28
C ASP A 75 -7.76 -4.50 -3.72
N SER A 76 -8.69 -4.81 -2.80
CA SER A 76 -10.10 -4.98 -3.14
C SER A 76 -11.03 -4.21 -2.20
N HIS A 77 -11.81 -3.30 -2.79
CA HIS A 77 -12.88 -2.56 -2.09
C HIS A 77 -13.88 -3.48 -1.37
N ALA A 78 -14.21 -4.63 -1.97
CA ALA A 78 -15.21 -5.54 -1.42
C ALA A 78 -14.78 -6.15 -0.07
N LYS A 79 -13.47 -6.29 0.17
CA LYS A 79 -12.97 -6.78 1.47
C LYS A 79 -13.16 -5.75 2.58
N ALA A 80 -13.19 -4.46 2.26
CA ALA A 80 -13.39 -3.38 3.21
C ALA A 80 -14.85 -2.93 3.35
N ALA A 81 -15.81 -3.67 2.77
CA ALA A 81 -17.21 -3.26 2.67
C ALA A 81 -17.88 -2.84 4.00
N ARG A 82 -17.37 -3.30 5.15
CA ARG A 82 -17.89 -2.93 6.48
C ARG A 82 -17.34 -1.60 7.00
N GLN A 83 -16.17 -1.18 6.53
CA GLN A 83 -15.53 0.08 6.90
C GLN A 83 -14.86 0.72 5.66
N PRO A 84 -15.65 1.13 4.64
CA PRO A 84 -15.10 1.60 3.36
C PRO A 84 -14.19 2.83 3.51
N TYR A 85 -14.49 3.70 4.48
CA TYR A 85 -13.67 4.88 4.76
C TYR A 85 -12.39 4.58 5.54
N ASN A 86 -12.15 3.33 5.94
CA ASN A 86 -10.87 2.91 6.52
C ASN A 86 -9.97 2.22 5.48
N HIS A 87 -10.40 2.12 4.22
CA HIS A 87 -9.68 1.40 3.18
C HIS A 87 -8.75 2.33 2.41
N LEU A 88 -7.46 1.97 2.38
CA LEU A 88 -6.52 2.45 1.37
C LEU A 88 -6.41 1.37 0.30
N CYS A 89 -7.17 1.55 -0.79
CA CYS A 89 -7.08 0.68 -1.95
C CYS A 89 -5.73 0.86 -2.64
N VAL A 90 -5.08 -0.24 -3.02
CA VAL A 90 -3.83 -0.24 -3.81
C VAL A 90 -3.98 -1.11 -5.04
N SER A 91 -3.23 -0.82 -6.09
CA SER A 91 -3.12 -1.72 -7.24
C SER A 91 -2.45 -3.04 -6.83
N GLU A 92 -2.85 -4.13 -7.47
CA GLU A 92 -2.17 -5.41 -7.33
C GLU A 92 -0.76 -5.30 -7.95
N TYR A 93 0.24 -5.86 -7.25
CA TYR A 93 1.58 -6.03 -7.79
C TYR A 93 1.69 -7.39 -8.51
N THR A 94 1.56 -7.34 -9.83
CA THR A 94 1.47 -8.51 -10.70
C THR A 94 2.84 -9.02 -11.16
N ARG A 95 2.87 -10.25 -11.67
CA ARG A 95 4.06 -10.82 -12.34
C ARG A 95 4.55 -9.95 -13.50
N LYS A 96 3.65 -9.25 -14.20
CA LYS A 96 4.01 -8.33 -15.28
C LYS A 96 4.78 -7.11 -14.74
N GLN A 97 4.32 -6.52 -13.64
CA GLN A 97 5.04 -5.42 -12.97
C GLN A 97 6.40 -5.90 -12.45
N ARG A 98 6.47 -7.06 -11.80
CA ARG A 98 7.77 -7.63 -11.37
C ARG A 98 8.75 -7.79 -12.53
N GLN A 99 8.30 -8.28 -13.68
CA GLN A 99 9.17 -8.44 -14.84
C GLN A 99 9.64 -7.08 -15.40
N ALA A 100 8.80 -6.06 -15.34
CA ALA A 100 9.17 -4.70 -15.74
C ALA A 100 10.21 -4.10 -14.78
N ASP A 101 10.04 -4.27 -13.47
CA ASP A 101 11.00 -3.81 -12.46
C ASP A 101 12.36 -4.49 -12.62
N LEU A 102 12.38 -5.82 -12.84
CA LEU A 102 13.63 -6.55 -13.11
C LEU A 102 14.34 -6.04 -14.37
N ALA A 103 13.59 -5.77 -15.43
CA ALA A 103 14.16 -5.23 -16.67
C ALA A 103 14.70 -3.80 -16.47
N ALA A 104 14.01 -2.98 -15.68
CA ALA A 104 14.46 -1.64 -15.30
C ALA A 104 15.78 -1.69 -14.52
N LEU A 105 15.89 -2.57 -13.52
CA LEU A 105 17.13 -2.75 -12.76
C LEU A 105 18.29 -3.24 -13.64
N GLN A 106 18.02 -4.21 -14.52
CA GLN A 106 19.05 -4.70 -15.46
C GLN A 106 19.54 -3.59 -16.39
N LEU A 107 18.64 -2.75 -16.90
CA LEU A 107 19.00 -1.60 -17.73
C LEU A 107 19.81 -0.57 -16.93
N GLN A 108 19.40 -0.25 -15.70
CA GLN A 108 20.13 0.67 -14.82
C GLN A 108 21.56 0.17 -14.55
N GLN A 109 21.74 -1.14 -14.32
CA GLN A 109 23.05 -1.74 -14.12
C GLN A 109 23.92 -1.64 -15.38
N LEU A 110 23.38 -1.97 -16.56
CA LEU A 110 24.10 -1.83 -17.84
C LEU A 110 24.52 -0.38 -18.12
N VAL A 111 23.65 0.58 -17.83
CA VAL A 111 23.93 2.01 -17.97
C VAL A 111 25.02 2.44 -16.99
N HIS A 112 24.98 1.98 -15.74
CA HIS A 112 26.02 2.25 -14.74
C HIS A 112 27.40 1.71 -15.16
N ASP A 113 27.43 0.48 -15.68
CA ASP A 113 28.65 -0.16 -16.17
C ASP A 113 29.21 0.56 -17.41
N ALA A 114 28.34 1.07 -18.29
CA ALA A 114 28.71 1.81 -19.48
C ALA A 114 29.21 3.24 -19.18
N ILE A 115 28.55 3.98 -18.27
CA ILE A 115 28.92 5.36 -17.89
C ILE A 115 30.17 5.40 -17.00
N SER A 116 30.56 4.28 -16.40
CA SER A 116 31.88 4.12 -15.77
C SER A 116 33.04 4.12 -16.79
N GLN A 117 32.74 4.25 -18.09
CA GLN A 117 33.67 4.67 -19.14
C GLN A 117 33.28 6.08 -19.64
N PRO A 118 34.23 7.01 -19.80
CA PRO A 118 33.90 8.40 -20.11
C PRO A 118 33.62 8.55 -21.61
N GLU A 119 32.37 8.59 -22.06
CA GLU A 119 31.90 9.36 -23.24
C GLU A 119 30.37 9.52 -23.26
N GLU A 120 29.91 10.47 -24.08
CA GLU A 120 28.76 11.36 -23.89
C GLU A 120 27.33 10.78 -23.99
N THR A 121 26.46 11.55 -23.34
CA THR A 121 25.00 11.55 -23.25
C THR A 121 24.17 10.95 -24.38
N HIS A 122 23.31 10.00 -24.02
CA HIS A 122 21.99 9.83 -24.64
C HIS A 122 20.92 9.61 -23.56
N HIS A 123 19.81 10.35 -23.65
CA HIS A 123 18.62 10.13 -22.84
C HIS A 123 18.02 8.76 -23.18
N HIS A 124 18.34 7.77 -22.36
CA HIS A 124 17.70 6.46 -22.39
C HIS A 124 16.44 6.47 -21.52
N PRO A 125 15.35 5.82 -21.95
CA PRO A 125 14.15 5.67 -21.12
C PRO A 125 14.52 4.74 -19.96
N THR A 126 14.80 5.32 -18.80
CA THR A 126 14.88 4.58 -17.55
C THR A 126 13.47 4.05 -17.27
N GLY A 127 13.27 2.74 -17.35
CA GLY A 127 12.09 2.15 -16.73
C GLY A 127 12.08 2.56 -15.27
N GLU A 128 11.05 3.26 -14.82
CA GLU A 128 10.88 3.58 -13.41
C GLU A 128 10.33 2.35 -12.71
N LEU A 129 10.88 2.05 -11.53
CA LEU A 129 10.36 1.00 -10.67
C LEU A 129 8.95 1.34 -10.18
N ASP A 130 8.17 0.32 -9.82
CA ASP A 130 6.93 0.53 -9.07
C ASP A 130 7.18 1.38 -7.82
N ASN A 131 6.45 2.49 -7.71
CA ASN A 131 6.56 3.44 -6.60
C ASN A 131 5.38 3.34 -5.63
N THR A 132 4.53 2.31 -5.74
CA THR A 132 3.26 2.21 -5.02
C THR A 132 3.48 2.15 -3.51
N LEU A 133 4.43 1.33 -3.03
CA LEU A 133 4.72 1.26 -1.59
C LEU A 133 5.37 2.54 -1.04
N LEU A 134 6.20 3.23 -1.83
CA LEU A 134 6.70 4.56 -1.46
C LEU A 134 5.56 5.57 -1.34
N ALA A 135 4.60 5.54 -2.27
CA ALA A 135 3.41 6.37 -2.20
C ALA A 135 2.57 6.06 -0.94
N VAL A 136 2.38 4.78 -0.63
CA VAL A 136 1.71 4.34 0.61
C VAL A 136 2.43 4.88 1.84
N ILE A 137 3.77 4.85 1.90
CA ILE A 137 4.53 5.45 3.01
C ILE A 137 4.22 6.96 3.14
N GLY A 138 4.17 7.68 2.03
CA GLY A 138 3.81 9.10 2.00
C GLY A 138 2.39 9.37 2.54
N ILE A 139 1.43 8.52 2.17
CA ILE A 139 0.06 8.57 2.66
C ILE A 139 0.04 8.27 4.17
N LEU A 140 0.65 7.18 4.63
CA LEU A 140 0.72 6.81 6.05
C LEU A 140 1.38 7.90 6.91
N HIS A 141 2.41 8.56 6.38
CA HIS A 141 3.05 9.70 7.04
C HIS A 141 2.06 10.87 7.24
N ALA A 142 1.24 11.18 6.23
CA ALA A 142 0.23 12.24 6.31
C ALA A 142 -0.94 11.87 7.23
N VAL A 143 -1.36 10.60 7.18
CA VAL A 143 -2.46 10.04 7.98
C VAL A 143 -2.19 10.18 9.48
N ARG A 144 -0.93 10.07 9.93
CA ARG A 144 -0.59 10.22 11.36
C ARG A 144 -0.99 11.56 11.97
N LEU A 145 -1.12 12.60 11.14
CA LEU A 145 -1.44 13.95 11.58
C LEU A 145 -2.96 14.21 11.65
N GLN A 146 -3.77 13.24 11.23
CA GLN A 146 -5.21 13.39 11.16
C GLN A 146 -5.87 12.93 12.47
N SER A 147 -6.88 13.66 12.92
CA SER A 147 -7.68 13.26 14.09
C SER A 147 -8.65 12.10 13.81
N SER A 148 -8.98 11.87 12.53
CA SER A 148 -9.82 10.76 12.08
C SER A 148 -9.38 10.29 10.71
N ILE A 149 -8.79 9.10 10.64
CA ILE A 149 -8.41 8.45 9.38
C ILE A 149 -9.65 8.29 8.48
N ALA A 150 -10.74 7.77 9.03
CA ALA A 150 -11.98 7.58 8.29
C ALA A 150 -12.55 8.89 7.74
N GLY A 151 -12.55 9.95 8.57
CA GLY A 151 -13.01 11.27 8.12
C GLY A 151 -12.13 11.85 7.01
N TRP A 152 -10.81 11.66 7.11
CA TRP A 152 -9.85 12.15 6.13
C TRP A 152 -9.98 11.44 4.77
N LEU A 153 -10.09 10.10 4.76
CA LEU A 153 -10.31 9.34 3.54
C LEU A 153 -11.67 9.62 2.91
N CYS A 154 -12.73 9.72 3.72
CA CYS A 154 -14.07 10.09 3.26
C CYS A 154 -14.12 11.48 2.59
N ALA A 155 -13.25 12.41 3.02
CA ALA A 155 -13.18 13.75 2.45
C ALA A 155 -12.39 13.82 1.12
N GLY A 156 -11.99 12.67 0.53
CA GLY A 156 -11.28 12.65 -0.75
C GLY A 156 -9.82 13.10 -0.66
N ALA A 157 -9.19 12.93 0.50
CA ALA A 157 -7.86 13.47 0.75
C ALA A 157 -6.74 12.87 -0.11
N LEU A 158 -6.93 11.67 -0.67
CA LEU A 158 -5.96 11.05 -1.57
C LEU A 158 -5.85 11.77 -2.92
N LEU A 159 -6.96 12.35 -3.38
CA LEU A 159 -7.10 13.08 -4.65
C LEU A 159 -6.82 14.58 -4.48
N SER A 160 -7.04 15.09 -3.26
CA SER A 160 -6.78 16.48 -2.90
C SER A 160 -5.28 16.70 -2.68
N SER A 161 -4.51 16.76 -3.77
CA SER A 161 -3.16 17.33 -3.69
C SER A 161 -3.30 18.77 -3.22
N SER A 162 -2.73 19.07 -2.06
CA SER A 162 -2.92 20.32 -1.34
C SER A 162 -2.48 21.54 -2.17
N SER A 163 -3.46 22.19 -2.80
CA SER A 163 -3.46 23.63 -3.08
C SER A 163 -4.80 24.20 -2.62
N SER A 164 -4.74 24.94 -1.52
CA SER A 164 -5.75 25.92 -1.16
C SER A 164 -5.88 26.93 -2.30
N SER A 165 -6.87 26.72 -3.15
CA SER A 165 -7.46 27.76 -3.98
C SER A 165 -8.95 27.48 -4.10
N SER A 166 -9.70 28.28 -3.37
CA SER A 166 -11.13 28.47 -3.49
C SER A 166 -11.55 28.61 -4.96
N SER A 167 -12.18 27.57 -5.48
CA SER A 167 -13.24 27.69 -6.48
C SER A 167 -14.15 26.49 -6.32
N SER A 168 -15.28 26.74 -5.66
CA SER A 168 -16.46 25.89 -5.69
C SER A 168 -16.91 25.74 -7.14
N SER A 169 -16.38 24.73 -7.81
CA SER A 169 -16.97 24.17 -9.01
C SER A 169 -17.24 22.72 -8.66
N GLN A 170 -18.49 22.43 -8.33
CA GLN A 170 -19.00 21.07 -8.26
C GLN A 170 -18.62 20.38 -9.56
N ARG A 171 -17.60 19.52 -9.52
CA ARG A 171 -17.40 18.52 -10.56
C ARG A 171 -18.43 17.43 -10.30
N GLU A 172 -19.67 17.70 -10.73
CA GLU A 172 -20.63 16.63 -10.97
C GLU A 172 -20.05 15.74 -12.07
N GLY A 173 -19.63 14.54 -11.68
CA GLY A 173 -18.95 13.58 -12.56
C GLY A 173 -17.50 13.29 -12.19
N ASP A 174 -17.08 13.50 -10.92
CA ASP A 174 -15.76 13.06 -10.46
C ASP A 174 -15.71 11.54 -10.55
N SER A 175 -15.01 11.07 -11.58
CA SER A 175 -14.79 9.66 -11.85
C SER A 175 -14.18 9.03 -10.61
N ASP A 176 -14.70 7.85 -10.24
CA ASP A 176 -14.26 6.95 -9.16
C ASP A 176 -12.85 6.38 -9.46
N VAL A 177 -11.94 7.23 -9.94
CA VAL A 177 -10.58 6.91 -10.36
C VAL A 177 -9.76 6.73 -9.11
N ALA A 178 -9.23 5.52 -8.94
CA ALA A 178 -8.39 5.24 -7.80
C ALA A 178 -7.11 6.09 -7.86
N TRP A 179 -6.64 6.58 -6.71
CA TRP A 179 -5.46 7.45 -6.64
C TRP A 179 -4.21 6.86 -7.31
N PHE A 180 -4.11 5.52 -7.37
CA PHE A 180 -3.01 4.80 -7.98
C PHE A 180 -3.11 4.68 -9.51
N GLU A 181 -4.23 5.06 -10.12
CA GLU A 181 -4.39 5.13 -11.58
C GLU A 181 -3.90 6.46 -12.16
N ASP A 182 -3.67 7.47 -11.32
CA ASP A 182 -3.09 8.75 -11.71
C ASP A 182 -1.57 8.76 -11.40
N PRO A 183 -0.69 8.67 -12.42
CA PRO A 183 0.77 8.67 -12.22
C PRO A 183 1.29 9.94 -11.54
N VAL A 184 0.61 11.07 -11.68
CA VAL A 184 0.99 12.33 -11.03
C VAL A 184 0.74 12.24 -9.53
N LEU A 185 -0.42 11.70 -9.12
CA LEU A 185 -0.72 11.46 -7.71
C LEU A 185 0.22 10.43 -7.09
N VAL A 186 0.49 9.32 -7.78
CA VAL A 186 1.46 8.30 -7.33
C VAL A 186 2.83 8.94 -7.13
N SER A 187 3.30 9.72 -8.10
CA SER A 187 4.61 10.39 -8.02
C SER A 187 4.68 11.40 -6.88
N LEU A 188 3.62 12.17 -6.65
CA LEU A 188 3.52 13.13 -5.55
C LEU A 188 3.58 12.42 -4.20
N TRP A 189 2.80 11.37 -4.01
CA TRP A 189 2.79 10.59 -2.77
C TRP A 189 4.12 9.86 -2.57
N ALA A 190 4.72 9.31 -3.63
CA ALA A 190 6.02 8.66 -3.56
C ALA A 190 7.14 9.63 -3.18
N LYS A 191 7.09 10.88 -3.68
CA LYS A 191 7.99 11.95 -3.23
C LYS A 191 7.85 12.20 -1.73
N ARG A 192 6.62 12.36 -1.22
CA ARG A 192 6.35 12.50 0.22
C ARG A 192 6.82 11.29 1.01
N GLY A 193 6.71 10.09 0.44
CA GLY A 193 7.22 8.85 1.03
C GLY A 193 8.74 8.86 1.19
N ARG A 194 9.48 9.31 0.16
CA ARG A 194 10.93 9.47 0.25
C ARG A 194 11.34 10.50 1.30
N GLU A 195 10.65 11.64 1.36
CA GLU A 195 10.86 12.67 2.40
C GLU A 195 10.60 12.12 3.81
N ALA A 196 9.52 11.33 3.96
CA ALA A 196 9.18 10.64 5.20
C ALA A 196 10.28 9.66 5.64
N MET A 197 10.74 8.79 4.74
CA MET A 197 11.82 7.83 5.00
C MET A 197 13.11 8.55 5.44
N HIS A 198 13.49 9.61 4.72
CA HIS A 198 14.65 10.43 5.06
C HIS A 198 14.52 11.06 6.45
N SER A 199 13.34 11.61 6.80
CA SER A 199 13.10 12.20 8.12
C SER A 199 13.20 11.18 9.27
N LEU A 200 12.95 9.91 8.99
CA LEU A 200 13.03 8.80 9.93
C LEU A 200 14.41 8.12 9.94
N GLY A 201 15.36 8.58 9.11
CA GLY A 201 16.68 7.97 8.96
C GLY A 201 16.65 6.58 8.31
N LEU A 202 15.62 6.29 7.51
CA LEU A 202 15.45 5.02 6.81
C LEU A 202 15.95 5.14 5.36
N GLN A 203 16.60 4.08 4.88
CA GLN A 203 17.05 3.99 3.49
C GLN A 203 15.88 3.60 2.57
N VAL A 204 15.97 4.01 1.31
CA VAL A 204 15.00 3.64 0.27
C VAL A 204 15.62 2.55 -0.59
N ASP A 205 15.25 1.30 -0.29
CA ASP A 205 15.66 0.13 -1.03
C ASP A 205 14.51 -0.38 -1.92
N HIS A 206 14.80 -0.81 -3.14
CA HIS A 206 13.77 -1.31 -4.06
C HIS A 206 13.21 -2.68 -3.66
N GLY A 207 13.95 -3.48 -2.89
CA GLY A 207 13.52 -4.81 -2.42
C GLY A 207 13.32 -5.88 -3.51
N VAL A 208 13.39 -5.51 -4.79
CA VAL A 208 13.33 -6.47 -5.92
C VAL A 208 14.62 -7.30 -5.98
N GLU A 209 14.49 -8.59 -5.69
CA GLU A 209 15.55 -9.60 -5.85
C GLU A 209 15.38 -10.37 -7.19
N PRO A 210 16.49 -10.77 -7.85
CA PRO A 210 16.47 -11.55 -9.10
C PRO A 210 15.63 -12.84 -9.03
#